data_AF-H0ADL3-F1
#
_entry.id   AF-H0ADL3-F1
#
_cell.length_a   1.000
_cell.length_b   1.000
_cell.length_c   1.000
_cell.angle_alpha   90.00
_cell.angle_beta   90.00
_cell.angle_gamma   90.00
#
_symmetry.space_group_name_H-M   'P 1'
#
loop_
_entity.id
_entity.type
_entity.pdbx_description
1 polymer ?
#
loop_
_entity_poly.entity_id
_entity_poly.type
_entity_poly.pdbx_seq_one_letter_code
_entity_poly.pdbx_strand_id
1 'polypeptide(L)'
;MGRVTESKKRTNKALENIGYLSYCDECGWRKLKRVQECEHCGGEVEHAGPLWIGKIADSRFTEKMLEKTPEEWESSKDILEKVHAESEILTPFYDLHELASRHDVPVPKRQKTSHTETS
;
A
#
# COMPACT_ATOMS: atom_id res chain seq x y z
N MET A 1 17.63 5.94 2.07
CA MET A 1 18.37 6.26 0.83
C MET A 1 18.11 5.11 -0.16
N GLY A 2 17.57 5.39 -1.35
CA GLY A 2 17.19 4.36 -2.33
C GLY A 2 18.37 3.82 -3.14
N ARG A 3 18.19 2.68 -3.83
CA ARG A 3 19.20 2.12 -4.75
C ARG A 3 19.30 2.98 -6.01
N VAL A 4 20.46 3.58 -6.27
CA VAL A 4 20.73 4.35 -7.50
C VAL A 4 21.32 3.42 -8.56
N THR A 5 20.83 3.51 -9.80
CA THR A 5 21.40 2.77 -10.94
C THR A 5 21.43 3.66 -12.17
N GLU A 6 22.51 3.61 -12.95
CA GLU A 6 22.68 4.42 -14.16
C GLU A 6 22.26 3.64 -15.40
N SER A 7 20.99 3.77 -15.82
CA SER A 7 20.48 3.16 -17.04
C SER A 7 19.20 3.82 -17.53
N LYS A 8 19.22 4.34 -18.76
CA LYS A 8 18.05 4.99 -19.40
C LYS A 8 16.79 4.11 -19.38
N LYS A 9 16.95 2.81 -19.68
CA LYS A 9 15.83 1.84 -19.68
C LYS A 9 15.23 1.67 -18.28
N ARG A 10 16.06 1.62 -17.23
CA ARG A 10 15.59 1.50 -15.85
C ARG A 10 14.92 2.78 -15.37
N THR A 11 15.45 3.94 -15.75
CA THR A 11 14.82 5.23 -15.46
C THR A 11 13.42 5.31 -16.05
N ASN A 12 13.25 4.99 -17.34
CA ASN A 12 11.92 5.01 -17.97
C ASN A 12 10.94 4.07 -17.27
N LYS A 13 11.38 2.85 -16.93
CA LYS A 13 10.55 1.90 -16.18
C LYS A 13 10.22 2.38 -14.75
N ALA A 14 11.11 3.13 -14.10
CA ALA A 14 10.82 3.70 -12.79
C ALA A 14 9.78 4.82 -12.88
N LEU A 15 9.83 5.64 -13.94
CA LEU A 15 8.86 6.71 -14.19
C LEU A 15 7.44 6.18 -14.44
N GLU A 16 7.29 4.95 -14.96
CA GLU A 16 5.98 4.27 -15.09
C GLU A 16 5.28 4.06 -13.73
N ASN A 17 6.03 4.07 -12.62
CA ASN A 17 5.47 3.97 -11.27
C ASN A 17 5.14 5.33 -10.64
N ILE A 18 5.20 6.43 -11.39
CA ILE A 18 4.73 7.74 -10.92
C ILE A 18 3.30 7.93 -11.42
N GLY A 19 2.36 8.11 -10.49
CA GLY A 19 0.95 8.19 -10.80
C GLY A 19 0.16 8.99 -9.78
N TYR A 20 -1.15 8.76 -9.78
CA TYR A 20 -2.12 9.46 -8.94
C TYR A 20 -2.97 8.45 -8.17
N LEU A 21 -3.34 8.81 -6.95
CA LEU A 21 -4.37 8.15 -6.16
C LEU A 21 -5.66 8.97 -6.28
N SER A 22 -6.72 8.37 -6.80
CA SER A 22 -8.07 8.94 -6.68
C SER A 22 -8.71 8.44 -5.40
N TYR A 23 -9.40 9.32 -4.69
CA TYR A 23 -10.08 9.03 -3.42
C TYR A 23 -11.46 9.68 -3.41
N CYS A 24 -12.49 8.94 -3.00
CA CYS A 24 -13.84 9.43 -2.81
C CYS A 24 -14.12 9.58 -1.31
N ASP A 25 -14.40 10.80 -0.85
CA ASP A 25 -14.63 11.06 0.57
C ASP A 25 -15.97 10.51 1.09
N GLU A 26 -16.97 10.41 0.19
CA GLU A 26 -18.32 9.93 0.53
C GLU A 26 -18.34 8.46 0.94
N CYS A 27 -17.67 7.58 0.18
CA CYS A 27 -17.70 6.13 0.41
C CYS A 27 -16.33 5.52 0.74
N GLY A 28 -15.26 6.32 0.74
CA GLY A 28 -13.89 5.85 0.98
C GLY A 28 -13.28 5.05 -0.17
N TRP A 29 -13.93 5.00 -1.34
CA TRP A 29 -13.39 4.30 -2.51
C TRP A 29 -12.09 4.95 -2.99
N ARG A 30 -11.11 4.13 -3.40
CA ARG A 30 -9.80 4.64 -3.86
C ARG A 30 -9.19 3.77 -4.93
N LYS A 31 -8.40 4.39 -5.80
CA LYS A 31 -7.72 3.71 -6.92
C LYS A 31 -6.42 4.41 -7.28
N LEU A 32 -5.36 3.65 -7.52
CA LEU A 32 -4.06 4.15 -8.02
C LEU A 32 -4.10 4.47 -9.52
N LYS A 33 -5.09 5.28 -9.90
CA LYS A 33 -5.30 5.80 -11.25
C LYS A 33 -6.08 7.09 -11.12
N ARG A 34 -5.86 8.02 -12.03
CA ARG A 34 -6.72 9.20 -12.17
C ARG A 34 -8.05 8.80 -12.82
N VAL A 35 -9.14 8.98 -12.11
CA VAL A 35 -10.51 8.80 -12.62
C VAL A 35 -11.25 10.15 -12.57
N GLN A 36 -12.45 10.27 -13.13
CA GLN A 36 -13.22 11.53 -13.07
C GLN A 36 -14.30 11.52 -12.00
N GLU A 37 -14.81 10.34 -11.68
CA GLU A 37 -15.90 10.11 -10.73
C GLU A 37 -15.64 8.81 -9.97
N CYS A 38 -16.31 8.66 -8.84
CA CYS A 38 -16.23 7.44 -8.05
C CYS A 38 -16.92 6.28 -8.76
N GLU A 39 -16.18 5.23 -9.11
CA GLU A 39 -16.73 4.04 -9.77
C GLU A 39 -17.68 3.22 -8.87
N HIS A 40 -17.78 3.56 -7.58
CA HIS A 40 -18.62 2.86 -6.60
C HIS A 40 -19.94 3.58 -6.31
N CYS A 41 -19.92 4.89 -6.03
CA CYS A 41 -21.12 5.67 -5.69
C CYS A 41 -21.49 6.76 -6.71
N GLY A 42 -20.65 7.05 -7.70
CA GLY A 42 -20.84 8.15 -8.65
C GLY A 42 -20.53 9.55 -8.11
N GLY A 43 -20.05 9.66 -6.86
CA GLY A 43 -19.66 10.92 -6.25
C GLY A 43 -18.37 11.51 -6.80
N GLU A 44 -18.04 12.72 -6.36
CA GLU A 44 -16.79 13.40 -6.72
C GLU A 44 -15.56 12.69 -6.11
N VAL A 45 -14.43 12.81 -6.80
CA VAL A 45 -13.15 12.20 -6.41
C VAL A 45 -12.06 13.24 -6.33
N GLU A 46 -11.30 13.20 -5.25
CA GLU A 46 -10.08 13.97 -5.08
C GLU A 46 -8.87 13.20 -5.64
N HIS A 47 -7.83 13.93 -6.04
CA HIS A 47 -6.62 13.35 -6.60
C HIS A 47 -5.39 13.73 -5.80
N ALA A 48 -4.68 12.74 -5.28
CA ALA A 48 -3.36 12.90 -4.70
C ALA A 48 -2.30 12.49 -5.72
N GLY A 49 -1.35 13.38 -6.03
CA GLY A 49 -0.20 13.09 -6.87
C GLY A 49 0.43 14.33 -7.52
N PRO A 50 1.51 14.15 -8.29
CA PRO A 50 2.13 12.85 -8.63
C PRO A 50 2.86 12.21 -7.44
N LEU A 51 2.69 10.90 -7.27
CA LEU A 51 3.29 10.10 -6.20
C LEU A 51 3.75 8.73 -6.70
N TRP A 52 4.52 8.00 -5.89
CA TRP A 52 4.96 6.65 -6.22
C TRP A 52 3.82 5.64 -6.01
N ILE A 53 3.39 4.98 -7.08
CA ILE A 53 2.32 3.97 -7.10
C ILE A 53 2.83 2.54 -7.29
N GLY A 54 4.15 2.36 -7.32
CA GLY A 54 4.80 1.05 -7.44
C GLY A 54 5.03 0.38 -6.08
N LYS A 55 5.76 -0.73 -6.10
CA LYS A 55 6.14 -1.45 -4.86
C LYS A 55 6.93 -0.53 -3.93
N ILE A 56 6.59 -0.56 -2.64
CA ILE A 56 7.26 0.23 -1.59
C ILE A 56 8.43 -0.54 -0.96
N ALA A 57 8.42 -1.88 -1.06
CA ALA A 57 9.47 -2.75 -0.54
C ALA A 57 9.91 -3.78 -1.61
N ASP A 58 11.15 -4.23 -1.52
CA ASP A 58 11.71 -5.30 -2.34
C ASP A 58 11.73 -6.59 -1.50
N SER A 59 10.91 -7.57 -1.88
CA SER A 59 10.74 -8.84 -1.15
C SER A 59 12.05 -9.60 -0.95
N ARG A 60 12.95 -9.58 -1.94
CA ARG A 60 14.27 -10.22 -1.86
C ARG A 60 15.21 -9.48 -0.92
N PHE A 61 15.06 -8.17 -0.82
CA PHE A 61 15.84 -7.36 0.10
C PHE A 61 15.38 -7.56 1.53
N THR A 62 14.07 -7.56 1.79
CA THR A 62 13.51 -7.78 3.12
C THR A 62 13.79 -9.20 3.63
N GLU A 63 13.73 -10.22 2.76
CA GLU A 63 14.15 -11.59 3.07
C GLU A 63 15.61 -11.64 3.55
N LYS A 64 16.53 -11.05 2.78
CA LYS A 64 17.96 -10.98 3.17
C LYS A 64 18.20 -10.19 4.45
N MET A 65 17.35 -9.21 4.76
CA MET A 65 17.42 -8.49 6.02
C MET A 65 16.96 -9.39 7.18
N LEU A 66 15.91 -10.20 7.01
CA LEU A 66 15.43 -11.13 8.04
C LEU A 66 16.49 -12.16 8.40
N GLU A 67 17.18 -12.72 7.40
CA GLU A 67 18.27 -13.68 7.59
C GLU A 67 19.47 -13.11 8.38
N LYS A 68 19.70 -11.80 8.27
CA LYS A 68 20.86 -11.11 8.86
C LYS A 68 20.54 -10.36 10.15
N THR A 69 19.26 -10.29 10.53
CA THR A 69 18.85 -9.56 11.72
C THR A 69 19.23 -10.36 12.96
N PRO A 70 20.03 -9.78 13.88
CA PRO A 70 20.38 -10.45 15.13
C PRO A 70 19.15 -10.76 15.99
N GLU A 71 19.24 -11.79 16.82
CA GLU A 71 18.12 -12.21 17.69
C GLU A 71 17.78 -11.15 18.74
N GLU A 72 18.77 -10.36 19.15
CA GLU A 72 18.63 -9.24 20.09
C GLU A 72 17.76 -8.10 19.53
N TRP A 73 17.44 -8.11 18.24
CA TRP A 73 16.63 -7.09 17.56
C TRP A 73 15.20 -7.59 17.27
N GLU A 74 14.60 -8.29 18.24
CA GLU A 74 13.27 -8.91 18.14
C GLU A 74 12.19 -7.93 17.61
N SER A 75 12.13 -6.71 18.15
CA SER A 75 11.17 -5.69 17.72
C SER A 75 11.35 -5.28 16.25
N SER A 76 12.60 -5.19 15.79
CA SER A 76 12.91 -4.87 14.39
C SER A 76 12.54 -6.02 13.46
N LYS A 77 12.70 -7.26 13.94
CA LYS A 77 12.33 -8.47 13.20
C LYS A 77 10.83 -8.56 12.98
N ASP A 78 10.00 -8.31 14.01
CA ASP A 78 8.53 -8.30 13.89
C ASP A 78 8.04 -7.26 12.86
N ILE A 79 8.62 -6.06 12.86
CA ILE A 79 8.30 -5.03 11.86
C ILE A 79 8.72 -5.49 10.46
N LEU A 80 9.92 -6.07 10.33
CA LEU A 80 10.45 -6.51 9.05
C LEU A 80 9.65 -7.68 8.45
N GLU A 81 9.15 -8.59 9.29
CA GLU A 81 8.25 -9.68 8.88
C GLU A 81 6.94 -9.13 8.29
N LYS A 82 6.36 -8.10 8.92
CA LYS A 82 5.16 -7.41 8.39
C LYS A 82 5.44 -6.71 7.06
N VAL A 83 6.55 -5.95 6.99
CA VAL A 83 6.96 -5.29 5.74
C VAL A 83 7.23 -6.30 4.62
N HIS A 84 7.83 -7.46 4.95
CA HIS A 84 8.04 -8.53 3.98
C HIS A 84 6.72 -9.12 3.48
N ALA A 85 5.79 -9.43 4.38
CA ALA A 85 4.47 -9.96 4.03
C ALA A 85 3.66 -8.97 3.16
N GLU A 86 3.82 -7.67 3.39
CA GLU A 86 3.12 -6.61 2.65
C GLU A 86 3.86 -6.16 1.37
N SER A 87 5.07 -6.65 1.11
CA SER A 87 5.95 -6.13 0.05
C SER A 87 5.39 -6.25 -1.39
N GLU A 88 4.47 -7.18 -1.61
CA GLU A 88 3.81 -7.43 -2.89
C GLU A 88 2.44 -6.77 -2.99
N ILE A 89 1.92 -6.19 -1.89
CA ILE A 89 0.63 -5.51 -1.85
C ILE A 89 0.82 -4.09 -2.41
N LEU A 90 0.13 -3.81 -3.52
CA LEU A 90 0.13 -2.49 -4.17
C LEU A 90 -1.10 -1.67 -3.83
N THR A 91 -2.16 -2.30 -3.33
CA THR A 91 -3.43 -1.62 -3.02
C THR A 91 -3.31 -0.78 -1.76
N PRO A 92 -3.84 0.46 -1.74
CA PRO A 92 -3.94 1.26 -0.51
C PRO A 92 -4.70 0.53 0.60
N PHE A 93 -4.23 0.64 1.84
CA PHE A 93 -4.84 -0.03 3.00
C PHE A 93 -6.09 0.70 3.48
N TYR A 94 -7.06 -0.01 4.04
CA TYR A 94 -8.24 0.58 4.68
C TYR A 94 -8.10 0.67 6.19
N ASP A 95 -8.46 1.82 6.76
CA ASP A 95 -8.59 1.94 8.20
C ASP A 95 -9.98 1.41 8.60
N LEU A 96 -9.99 0.35 9.41
CA LEU A 96 -11.22 -0.31 9.84
C LEU A 96 -12.07 0.59 10.75
N HIS A 97 -11.46 1.46 11.55
CA HIS A 97 -12.19 2.40 12.40
C HIS A 97 -12.86 3.49 11.57
N GLU A 98 -12.15 4.03 10.58
CA GLU A 98 -12.70 5.01 9.64
C GLU A 98 -13.87 4.41 8.84
N LEU A 99 -13.68 3.22 8.25
CA LEU A 99 -14.73 2.53 7.50
C LEU A 99 -15.94 2.21 8.38
N ALA A 100 -15.71 1.65 9.57
CA ALA A 100 -16.79 1.31 10.48
C ALA A 100 -17.59 2.54 10.92
N SER A 101 -16.90 3.65 11.22
CA SER A 101 -17.52 4.92 11.56
C SER A 101 -18.32 5.50 10.40
N ARG A 102 -17.83 5.37 9.17
CA ARG A 102 -18.50 5.88 7.96
C ARG A 102 -19.78 5.10 7.65
N HIS A 103 -19.80 3.81 7.93
CA HIS A 103 -20.93 2.92 7.64
C HIS A 103 -21.85 2.65 8.84
N ASP A 104 -21.63 3.31 9.98
CA ASP A 104 -22.38 3.11 11.23
C ASP A 104 -22.42 1.64 11.68
N VAL A 105 -21.32 0.91 11.47
CA VAL A 105 -21.18 -0.49 11.88
C VAL A 105 -20.21 -0.60 13.05
N PRO A 106 -20.40 -1.57 13.97
CA PRO A 106 -19.45 -1.80 15.04
C PRO A 106 -18.10 -2.23 14.46
N VAL A 107 -17.01 -1.63 14.95
CA VAL A 107 -15.66 -1.98 14.54
C VAL A 107 -15.41 -3.46 14.86
N PRO A 108 -15.08 -4.29 13.85
CA PRO A 108 -14.78 -5.70 14.10
C PRO A 108 -13.53 -5.82 14.99
N LYS A 109 -13.53 -6.81 15.89
CA LYS A 109 -12.32 -7.15 16.65
C LYS A 109 -11.24 -7.56 15.64
N ARG A 110 -10.03 -7.01 15.78
CA ARG A 110 -8.88 -7.36 14.95
C ARG A 110 -8.60 -8.87 15.04
N GLN A 111 -9.11 -9.64 14.08
CA GLN A 111 -8.73 -11.04 13.91
C GLN A 111 -7.33 -11.12 13.28
N LYS A 112 -6.55 -12.13 13.65
CA LYS A 112 -5.21 -12.40 13.10
C LYS A 112 -5.26 -12.97 11.67
N THR A 113 -6.25 -12.61 10.85
CA THR A 113 -6.47 -13.23 9.55
C THR A 113 -5.80 -12.42 8.45
N SER A 114 -4.59 -12.87 8.09
CA SER A 114 -3.89 -12.55 6.86
C SER A 114 -4.51 -13.32 5.68
N HIS A 115 -5.69 -12.92 5.21
CA HIS A 115 -6.18 -13.34 3.90
C HIS A 115 -6.96 -12.17 3.28
N THR A 116 -6.29 -11.42 2.42
CA THR A 116 -6.90 -10.41 1.57
C THR A 116 -7.71 -11.14 0.51
N GLU A 117 -9.04 -11.16 0.65
CA GLU A 117 -9.93 -11.53 -0.45
C GLU A 117 -9.77 -10.48 -1.55
N THR A 118 -9.14 -10.88 -2.65
CA THR A 118 -9.19 -10.18 -3.93
C THR A 118 -10.37 -10.81 -4.70
N SER A 119 -11.40 -10.02 -4.98
CA SER A 119 -12.42 -10.28 -6.00
C SER A 119 -12.47 -9.10 -6.96
#